data_AF-A0A2M7MVI3-F1
#
_entry.id   AF-A0A2M7MVI3-F1
#
_cell.length_a   1.000
_cell.length_b   1.000
_cell.length_c   1.000
_cell.angle_alpha   90.00
_cell.angle_beta   90.00
_cell.angle_gamma   90.00
#
_symmetry.space_group_name_H-M   'P 1'
#
loop_
_entity.id
_entity.type
_entity.pdbx_description
1 polymer ?
#
loop_
_entity_poly.entity_id
_entity_poly.type
_entity_poly.pdbx_seq_one_letter_code
_entity_poly.pdbx_strand_id
1 'polypeptide(L)'
;MVADWLRVEIASGLQKLLALRLMGTPPEDAIVGTAEVWLEAMEHCGIQWVEHLDRERVRRAFQVLFRICDRWPAPKLFLDNLGNRDPPKALPSPPVSPIVRERNLARLRELRETLAKSLRMTHVGEKNDHRKHDS
;
A
#
# COMPACT_ATOMS: atom_id res chain seq x y z
N MET A 1 17.06 -22.11 4.81
CA MET A 1 18.14 -21.11 4.85
C MET A 1 17.63 -19.80 4.28
N VAL A 2 17.82 -18.70 5.00
CA VAL A 2 17.54 -17.34 4.51
C VAL A 2 18.32 -17.05 3.21
N ALA A 3 17.78 -16.22 2.32
CA ALA A 3 18.47 -15.78 1.10
C ALA A 3 19.53 -14.71 1.40
N ASP A 4 20.65 -14.69 0.68
CA ASP A 4 21.77 -13.78 0.96
C ASP A 4 21.39 -12.30 0.83
N TRP A 5 20.56 -11.96 -0.15
CA TRP A 5 20.05 -10.60 -0.29
C TRP A 5 19.27 -10.15 0.96
N LEU A 6 18.51 -11.05 1.58
CA LEU A 6 17.72 -10.73 2.78
C LEU A 6 18.64 -10.53 3.97
N ARG A 7 19.70 -11.35 4.10
CA ARG A 7 20.74 -11.14 5.13
C ARG A 7 21.35 -9.75 5.04
N VAL A 8 21.71 -9.31 3.83
CA VAL A 8 22.31 -7.98 3.59
C VAL A 8 21.34 -6.86 3.97
N GLU A 9 20.06 -6.95 3.59
CA GLU A 9 19.08 -5.91 3.90
C GLU A 9 18.74 -5.83 5.39
N ILE A 10 18.62 -6.99 6.08
CA ILE A 10 18.40 -7.05 7.53
C ILE A 10 19.61 -6.47 8.27
N ALA A 11 20.83 -6.89 7.94
CA ALA A 11 22.04 -6.36 8.56
C ALA A 11 22.18 -4.84 8.36
N SER A 12 21.94 -4.36 7.14
CA SER A 12 21.98 -2.92 6.82
C SER A 12 20.92 -2.12 7.60
N GLY A 13 19.71 -2.68 7.77
CA GLY A 13 18.64 -2.06 8.55
C GLY A 13 18.96 -2.00 10.04
N LEU A 14 19.50 -3.09 10.59
CA LEU A 14 19.93 -3.17 11.99
C LEU A 14 21.10 -2.23 12.30
N GLN A 15 22.06 -2.09 11.40
CA GLN A 15 23.14 -1.11 11.52
C GLN A 15 22.61 0.33 11.59
N LYS A 16 21.59 0.66 10.78
CA LYS A 16 20.94 1.98 10.82
C LYS A 16 20.16 2.18 12.12
N LEU A 17 19.47 1.17 12.63
CA LEU A 17 18.84 1.24 13.97
C LEU A 17 19.90 1.45 15.07
N LEU A 18 21.04 0.77 14.98
CA LEU A 18 22.14 0.90 15.94
C LEU A 18 22.66 2.34 15.98
N ALA A 19 22.74 3.00 14.82
CA ALA A 19 23.15 4.40 14.72
C ALA A 19 22.19 5.38 15.43
N LEU A 20 20.92 5.04 15.59
CA LEU A 20 19.94 5.87 16.33
C LEU A 20 20.12 5.81 17.84
N ARG A 21 20.84 4.81 18.37
CA ARG A 21 21.10 4.60 19.82
C ARG A 21 19.83 4.72 20.68
N LEU A 22 18.75 4.08 20.21
CA LEU A 22 17.47 4.06 20.90
C LEU A 22 17.58 3.38 22.27
N MET A 23 16.61 3.66 23.13
CA MET A 23 16.48 2.97 24.41
C MET A 23 16.35 1.45 24.19
N GLY A 24 17.20 0.66 24.85
CA GLY A 24 17.23 -0.80 24.69
C GLY A 24 18.03 -1.30 23.49
N THR A 25 18.81 -0.44 22.83
CA THR A 25 19.77 -0.85 21.80
C THR A 25 20.73 -1.91 22.36
N PRO A 26 20.94 -3.04 21.67
CA PRO A 26 21.90 -4.05 22.10
C PRO A 26 23.32 -3.48 22.09
N PRO A 27 24.19 -3.98 23.00
CA PRO A 27 25.61 -3.61 22.97
C PRO A 27 26.28 -4.13 21.68
N GLU A 28 27.42 -3.55 21.34
CA GLU A 28 28.10 -3.78 20.06
C GLU A 28 28.56 -5.24 19.88
N ASP A 29 28.96 -5.89 20.97
CA ASP A 29 29.33 -7.32 21.00
C ASP A 29 28.11 -8.25 20.81
N ALA A 30 26.90 -7.78 21.11
CA ALA A 30 25.66 -8.55 20.95
C ALA A 30 24.90 -8.27 19.64
N ILE A 31 25.35 -7.31 18.81
CA ILE A 31 24.62 -6.95 17.58
C ILE A 31 24.58 -8.10 16.56
N VAL A 32 25.63 -8.91 16.50
CA VAL A 32 25.72 -10.06 15.60
C VAL A 32 24.67 -11.11 15.97
N GLY A 33 24.61 -11.49 17.26
CA GLY A 33 23.58 -12.42 17.75
C GLY A 33 22.16 -11.84 17.61
N THR A 34 21.99 -10.53 17.78
CA THR A 34 20.71 -9.86 17.50
C THR A 34 20.31 -10.02 16.03
N ALA A 35 21.26 -9.87 15.10
CA ALA A 35 21.00 -10.06 13.68
C ALA A 35 20.63 -11.52 13.36
N GLU A 36 21.28 -12.49 13.98
CA GLU A 36 20.95 -13.92 13.84
C GLU A 36 19.51 -14.21 14.27
N VAL A 37 19.09 -13.70 15.45
CA VAL A 37 17.70 -13.85 15.94
C VAL A 37 16.69 -13.20 14.97
N TRP A 38 17.02 -12.04 14.40
CA TRP A 38 16.18 -11.41 13.39
C TRP A 38 16.07 -12.26 12.12
N LEU A 39 17.17 -12.84 11.65
CA LEU A 39 17.17 -13.71 10.48
C LEU A 39 16.38 -15.00 10.73
N GLU A 40 16.51 -15.59 11.92
CA GLU A 40 15.72 -16.75 12.34
C GLU A 40 14.22 -16.42 12.35
N ALA A 41 13.84 -15.24 12.86
CA ALA A 41 12.45 -14.77 12.81
C ALA A 41 11.95 -14.60 11.37
N MET A 42 12.78 -14.09 10.45
CA MET A 42 12.41 -13.96 9.03
C MET A 42 12.29 -15.31 8.33
N GLU A 43 13.09 -16.30 8.73
CA GLU A 43 13.01 -17.67 8.20
C GLU A 43 11.69 -18.36 8.59
N HIS A 44 11.21 -18.11 9.81
CA HIS A 44 10.04 -18.80 10.36
C HIS A 44 8.73 -17.99 10.28
N CYS A 45 8.73 -16.81 9.66
CA CYS A 45 7.53 -15.96 9.56
C CYS A 45 6.50 -16.39 8.50
N GLY A 46 6.73 -17.49 7.78
CA GLY A 46 5.80 -18.02 6.77
C GLY A 46 5.81 -17.27 5.42
N ILE A 47 6.67 -16.26 5.25
CA ILE A 47 6.83 -15.53 4.00
C ILE A 47 7.81 -16.27 3.08
N GLN A 48 7.37 -16.54 1.85
CA GLN A 48 8.24 -17.04 0.79
C GLN A 48 8.98 -15.87 0.13
N TRP A 49 10.18 -15.56 0.61
CA TRP A 49 10.96 -14.40 0.17
C TRP A 49 11.42 -14.48 -1.29
N VAL A 50 11.10 -13.45 -2.07
CA VAL A 50 11.43 -13.30 -3.49
C VAL A 50 12.06 -11.92 -3.70
N GLU A 51 13.34 -11.89 -4.05
CA GLU A 51 14.16 -10.66 -4.06
C GLU A 51 13.51 -9.49 -4.82
N HIS A 52 13.10 -9.72 -6.07
CA HIS A 52 12.53 -8.67 -6.92
C HIS A 52 11.17 -8.14 -6.44
N LEU A 53 10.47 -8.89 -5.57
CA LEU A 53 9.19 -8.47 -4.98
C LEU A 53 9.37 -7.86 -3.59
N ASP A 54 10.38 -8.31 -2.85
CA ASP A 54 10.46 -8.10 -1.41
C ASP A 54 11.58 -7.16 -0.97
N ARG A 55 12.63 -6.96 -1.77
CA ARG A 55 13.78 -6.10 -1.40
C ARG A 55 13.34 -4.68 -1.02
N GLU A 56 12.53 -4.04 -1.86
CA GLU A 56 12.03 -2.69 -1.58
C GLU A 56 11.01 -2.66 -0.43
N ARG A 57 10.28 -3.75 -0.19
CA ARG A 57 9.35 -3.86 0.96
C ARG A 57 10.11 -3.90 2.27
N VAL A 58 11.16 -4.72 2.34
CA VAL A 58 12.07 -4.82 3.49
C VAL A 58 12.70 -3.46 3.79
N ARG A 59 13.21 -2.76 2.77
CA ARG A 59 13.79 -1.43 2.92
C ARG A 59 12.79 -0.42 3.47
N ARG A 60 11.58 -0.38 2.90
CA ARG A 60 10.50 0.51 3.35
C ARG A 60 10.10 0.23 4.80
N ALA A 61 10.04 -1.03 5.21
CA ALA A 61 9.72 -1.40 6.59
C ALA A 61 10.74 -0.81 7.57
N PHE A 62 12.05 -0.93 7.29
CA PHE A 62 13.07 -0.27 8.10
C PHE A 62 12.95 1.26 8.10
N GLN A 63 12.67 1.88 6.95
CA GLN A 63 12.43 3.33 6.87
C GLN A 63 11.27 3.79 7.77
N VAL A 64 10.23 2.96 7.91
CA VAL A 64 9.14 3.22 8.85
C VAL A 64 9.65 3.12 10.29
N LEU A 65 10.36 2.05 10.64
CA LEU A 65 10.93 1.84 11.98
C LEU A 65 11.82 3.01 12.41
N PHE A 66 12.69 3.53 11.53
CA PHE A 66 13.54 4.69 11.83
C PHE A 66 12.76 5.94 12.23
N ARG A 67 11.51 6.07 11.80
CA ARG A 67 10.65 7.24 12.05
C ARG A 67 9.77 7.09 13.28
N ILE A 68 9.41 5.86 13.65
CA ILE A 68 8.38 5.60 14.66
C ILE A 68 8.92 4.98 15.96
N CYS A 69 10.15 4.47 15.96
CA CYS A 69 10.67 3.76 17.11
C CYS A 69 11.38 4.71 18.09
N ASP A 70 10.90 4.78 19.33
CA ASP A 70 11.60 5.43 20.45
C ASP A 70 12.45 4.42 21.28
N ARG A 71 12.25 3.12 21.02
CA ARG A 71 12.96 1.99 21.66
C ARG A 71 13.41 1.02 20.59
N TRP A 72 14.43 0.21 20.90
CA TRP A 72 14.88 -0.84 20.00
C TRP A 72 13.73 -1.79 19.65
N PRO A 73 13.41 -1.98 18.35
CA PRO A 73 12.24 -2.75 17.96
C PRO A 73 12.49 -4.26 18.06
N ALA A 74 11.42 -5.02 18.32
CA ALA A 74 11.41 -6.47 18.12
C ALA A 74 11.18 -6.81 16.63
N PRO A 75 11.60 -7.99 16.14
CA PRO A 75 11.35 -8.42 14.75
C PRO A 75 9.87 -8.36 14.33
N LYS A 76 8.96 -8.60 15.28
CA LYS A 76 7.52 -8.51 15.05
C LYS A 76 7.10 -7.12 14.54
N LEU A 77 7.67 -6.04 15.07
CA LEU A 77 7.30 -4.69 14.63
C LEU A 77 7.73 -4.44 13.18
N PHE A 78 8.87 -4.99 12.76
CA PHE A 78 9.29 -4.97 11.37
C PHE A 78 8.30 -5.72 10.46
N LEU A 79 7.88 -6.93 10.86
CA LEU A 79 6.92 -7.74 10.10
C LEU A 79 5.55 -7.05 9.97
N ASP A 80 5.07 -6.44 11.06
CA ASP A 80 3.81 -5.69 11.09
C ASP A 80 3.86 -4.46 10.14
N ASN A 81 5.06 -3.93 9.86
CA ASN A 81 5.28 -2.78 8.96
C ASN A 81 5.83 -3.15 7.58
N LEU A 82 5.89 -4.44 7.22
CA LEU A 82 6.40 -4.90 5.93
C LEU A 82 5.49 -4.51 4.75
N GLY A 83 4.21 -4.26 5.02
CA GLY A 83 3.18 -3.95 4.03
C GLY A 83 2.85 -5.14 3.12
N ASN A 84 2.01 -4.94 2.10
CA ASN A 84 1.70 -5.97 1.10
C ASN A 84 2.71 -5.97 -0.05
N ARG A 85 2.74 -7.05 -0.83
CA ARG A 85 3.41 -7.05 -2.13
C ARG A 85 2.72 -6.09 -3.07
N ASP A 86 3.50 -5.43 -3.92
CA ASP A 86 2.92 -4.62 -4.99
C ASP A 86 2.06 -5.53 -5.87
N PRO A 87 0.85 -5.08 -6.26
CA PRO A 87 -0.05 -5.90 -7.04
C PRO A 87 0.62 -6.25 -8.38
N PRO A 88 0.37 -7.45 -8.93
CA PRO A 88 0.88 -7.81 -10.24
C PRO A 88 0.43 -6.78 -11.27
N LYS A 89 1.29 -6.52 -12.26
CA LYS A 89 0.99 -5.58 -13.35
C LYS A 89 -0.34 -5.98 -13.98
N ALA A 90 -1.28 -5.04 -14.04
CA ALA A 90 -2.59 -5.28 -14.62
C ALA A 90 -2.44 -5.78 -16.06
N LEU A 91 -3.26 -6.77 -16.42
CA LEU A 91 -3.38 -7.20 -17.81
C LEU A 91 -3.83 -6.00 -18.67
N PRO A 92 -3.35 -5.90 -19.92
CA PRO A 92 -3.89 -4.89 -20.84
C PRO A 92 -5.40 -5.08 -20.97
N SER A 93 -6.15 -3.98 -20.97
CA SER A 93 -7.59 -4.02 -21.21
C SER A 93 -7.89 -4.76 -22.52
N PRO A 94 -8.90 -5.64 -22.57
CA PRO A 94 -9.28 -6.30 -23.81
C PRO A 94 -9.57 -5.26 -24.91
N PRO A 95 -9.16 -5.52 -26.17
CA PRO A 95 -9.50 -4.63 -27.26
C PRO A 95 -11.02 -4.50 -27.40
N VAL A 96 -11.51 -3.27 -27.40
CA VAL A 96 -12.95 -3.00 -27.57
C VAL A 96 -13.29 -3.18 -29.05
N SER A 97 -14.15 -4.15 -29.38
CA SER A 97 -14.60 -4.33 -30.76
C SER A 97 -15.41 -3.11 -31.25
N PRO A 98 -15.46 -2.84 -32.57
CA PRO A 98 -16.24 -1.72 -33.12
C PRO A 98 -17.72 -1.74 -32.67
N ILE A 99 -18.32 -2.94 -32.65
CA ILE A 99 -19.72 -3.15 -32.23
C ILE A 99 -19.90 -2.79 -30.75
N VAL A 100 -18.97 -3.22 -29.89
CA VAL A 100 -19.02 -2.89 -28.45
C VAL A 100 -18.82 -1.38 -28.26
N ARG A 101 -17.94 -0.75 -29.04
CA ARG A 101 -17.71 0.70 -28.99
C ARG A 101 -18.98 1.48 -29.34
N GLU A 102 -19.68 1.09 -30.39
CA GLU A 102 -20.91 1.76 -30.82
C GLU A 102 -22.03 1.59 -29.79
N ARG A 103 -22.20 0.37 -29.26
CA ARG A 103 -23.14 0.10 -28.17
C ARG A 103 -22.84 0.95 -26.92
N ASN A 104 -21.57 1.07 -26.56
CA ASN A 104 -21.15 1.89 -25.43
C ASN A 104 -21.45 3.37 -25.67
N LEU A 105 -21.21 3.88 -26.88
CA LEU A 105 -21.53 5.26 -27.26
C LEU A 105 -23.04 5.53 -27.22
N ALA A 106 -23.87 4.61 -27.70
CA ALA A 106 -25.32 4.72 -27.61
C ALA A 106 -25.79 4.81 -26.16
N ARG A 107 -25.26 3.93 -25.29
CA ARG A 107 -25.59 3.93 -23.86
C ARG A 107 -25.16 5.21 -23.14
N LEU A 108 -24.00 5.77 -23.50
CA LEU A 108 -23.54 7.05 -22.95
C LEU A 108 -24.45 8.23 -23.36
N ARG A 109 -25.00 8.21 -24.59
CA ARG A 109 -25.96 9.24 -25.05
C ARG A 109 -27.25 9.18 -24.25
N GLU A 110 -27.79 7.98 -24.06
CA GLU A 110 -29.02 7.75 -23.26
C GLU A 110 -28.85 8.20 -21.81
N LEU A 111 -27.72 7.85 -21.18
CA LEU A 111 -27.41 8.29 -19.81
C LEU A 111 -27.32 9.81 -19.71
N ARG A 112 -26.69 10.47 -20.68
CA ARG A 112 -26.60 11.94 -20.73
C ARG A 112 -27.98 12.59 -20.81
N GLU A 113 -28.88 12.07 -21.64
CA GLU A 113 -30.23 12.58 -21.79
C GLU A 113 -31.06 12.40 -20.51
N THR A 114 -30.94 11.23 -19.88
CA THR A 114 -31.61 10.92 -18.61
C THR A 114 -31.15 11.86 -17.50
N LEU A 115 -29.83 12.06 -17.36
CA LEU A 115 -29.26 12.98 -16.38
C LEU A 115 -29.70 14.43 -16.65
N ALA A 116 -29.70 14.87 -17.92
CA ALA A 116 -30.15 16.21 -18.29
C ALA A 116 -31.64 16.43 -17.96
N LYS A 117 -32.49 15.42 -18.18
CA LYS A 117 -33.90 15.45 -17.82
C LYS A 117 -34.10 15.53 -16.31
N SER A 118 -33.36 14.72 -15.54
CA SER A 118 -33.39 14.75 -14.08
C SER A 118 -33.00 16.12 -13.52
N LEU A 119 -31.91 16.70 -14.00
CA LEU A 119 -31.43 18.03 -13.59
C LEU A 119 -32.42 19.15 -13.92
N ARG A 120 -33.14 19.04 -15.04
CA ARG A 120 -34.20 20.00 -15.40
C ARG A 120 -35.43 19.85 -14.51
N MET A 121 -35.81 18.62 -14.16
CA MET A 121 -36.95 18.35 -13.28
C MET A 121 -36.71 18.85 -11.85
N THR A 122 -35.48 18.75 -11.32
CA THR A 122 -35.13 19.31 -10.01
C THR A 122 -35.20 20.84 -10.00
N HIS A 123 -34.69 21.51 -11.04
CA HIS A 123 -34.77 22.98 -11.15
C HIS A 123 -36.20 23.52 -11.36
N VAL A 124 -37.08 22.76 -12.00
CA VAL A 124 -38.50 23.13 -12.17
C VAL A 124 -39.29 22.92 -10.87
N GLY A 125 -38.94 21.90 -10.07
CA GLY A 125 -39.50 21.68 -8.75
C GLY A 125 -39.21 22.83 -7.78
N GLU A 126 -37.95 23.29 -7.72
CA GLU A 126 -37.53 24.41 -6.85
C GLU A 126 -38.22 25.74 -7.22
N LYS A 127 -38.36 26.04 -8.52
CA LYS A 127 -39.02 27.27 -9.00
C LYS A 127 -40.53 27.29 -8.74
N ASN A 128 -41.20 26.15 -8.75
CA ASN A 128 -42.63 26.08 -8.48
C ASN A 128 -42.95 26.22 -6.99
N ASP A 129 -42.03 25.82 -6.11
CA ASP A 129 -42.21 25.94 -4.66
C ASP A 129 -42.08 27.41 -4.20
N HIS A 130 -41.13 28.16 -4.79
CA HIS A 130 -40.97 29.59 -4.50
C HIS A 130 -42.16 30.45 -4.97
N ARG A 131 -42.89 30.02 -6.00
CA ARG A 131 -44.03 30.78 -6.55
C ARG A 131 -45.33 30.59 -5.75
N LYS A 132 -45.40 29.60 -4.85
CA LYS A 132 -46.58 29.31 -4.03
C LYS A 132 -46.59 30.00 -2.66
N HIS A 133 -45.52 30.69 -2.29
CA HIS A 133 -45.46 31.47 -1.04
C HIS A 133 -45.69 32.97 -1.22
N ASP A 134 -45.80 33.46 -2.46
CA ASP A 134 -46.05 34.88 -2.79
C ASP A 134 -47.49 35.15 -3.29
N SER A 135 -48.49 34.35 -2.88
CA SER A 135 -49.91 34.56 -3.25
C SER A 135 -50.84 34.44 -2.06
#